data_AF-A0A388T5V2-F1
#
_entry.id   AF-A0A388T5V2-F1
#
_cell.length_a   1.000
_cell.length_b   1.000
_cell.length_c   1.000
_cell.angle_alpha   90.00
_cell.angle_beta   90.00
_cell.angle_gamma   90.00
#
_symmetry.space_group_name_H-M   'P 1'
#
loop_
_entity.id
_entity.type
_entity.pdbx_description
1 polymer ?
#
loop_
_entity_poly.entity_id
_entity_poly.type
_entity_poly.pdbx_seq_one_letter_code
_entity_poly.pdbx_strand_id
1 'polypeptide(L)'
;MMRLRRLGSKMRPGWLGSKMRPGWLGWMRQPRRLLRGVAYLVVPGELTLLVCLLAGLRPPAPVLAAGEAAVLLLLTAEAAVFLRLWRREGRTPREAVRELVPQPVLRLAGHELRLMWSLLLWAARRRSGPGPGEQVFGHARDQAGLLLGLGFVCVVETVVMSYLLRPWPVLHAVVLALDVYTVLFVVGLHAASATRPHTLSEHTLRLRRATHVDLRIPLERIASASYELLSAHDGKEDGVLDLPVGSQTSLTFTLSEPVESVGLLGGTRRVHTVRCHADDARSLLQAVTRARSSLPPPRGGPPS
;
A
#
# COMPACT_ATOMS: atom_id res chain seq x y z
N MET A 1 -21.22 29.74 -59.19
CA MET A 1 -21.64 28.39 -59.64
C MET A 1 -20.45 27.69 -60.29
N MET A 2 -20.38 26.35 -60.25
CA MET A 2 -19.63 25.44 -61.14
C MET A 2 -18.07 25.62 -61.26
N ARG A 3 -17.24 24.57 -61.13
CA ARG A 3 -16.96 23.44 -62.06
C ARG A 3 -16.44 23.93 -63.43
N LEU A 4 -15.36 23.42 -64.07
CA LEU A 4 -14.32 22.37 -63.87
C LEU A 4 -13.06 22.85 -64.68
N ARG A 5 -11.87 22.22 -64.83
CA ARG A 5 -11.26 20.92 -64.44
C ARG A 5 -9.72 21.02 -64.57
N ARG A 6 -8.95 20.11 -63.92
CA ARG A 6 -7.73 19.52 -64.51
C ARG A 6 -7.67 18.02 -64.18
N LEU A 7 -7.44 17.16 -65.18
CA LEU A 7 -7.18 15.73 -64.96
C LEU A 7 -5.67 15.54 -64.77
N GLY A 8 -5.29 14.94 -63.65
CA GLY A 8 -3.96 14.34 -63.47
C GLY A 8 -4.11 12.82 -63.39
N SER A 9 -4.08 12.13 -64.52
CA SER A 9 -4.19 10.67 -64.57
C SER A 9 -2.90 10.01 -64.06
N LYS A 10 -2.99 9.24 -62.96
CA LYS A 10 -1.92 8.32 -62.55
C LYS A 10 -2.51 6.94 -62.28
N MET A 11 -2.01 5.95 -63.03
CA MET A 11 -2.45 4.55 -62.94
C MET A 11 -2.09 3.93 -61.59
N ARG A 12 -2.87 2.93 -61.18
CA ARG A 12 -2.53 2.04 -60.05
C ARG A 12 -1.52 0.98 -60.50
N PRO A 13 -0.56 0.64 -59.62
CA PRO A 13 -0.16 -0.75 -59.46
C PRO A 13 -0.19 -1.20 -57.98
N GLY A 14 -0.20 -2.52 -57.74
CA GLY A 14 0.31 -3.10 -56.49
C GLY A 14 -0.62 -3.10 -55.26
N TRP A 15 -1.81 -3.73 -55.35
CA TRP A 15 -2.49 -4.23 -54.13
C TRP A 15 -1.83 -5.53 -53.63
N LEU A 16 -0.62 -5.42 -53.09
CA LEU A 16 0.14 -6.52 -52.48
C LEU A 16 0.98 -5.97 -51.32
N GLY A 17 0.43 -6.06 -50.11
CA GLY A 17 0.95 -5.37 -48.94
C GLY A 17 0.05 -5.48 -47.72
N SER A 18 -0.57 -6.65 -47.53
CA SER A 18 -1.34 -6.96 -46.32
C SER A 18 -0.42 -6.88 -45.10
N LYS A 19 -0.51 -5.80 -44.33
CA LYS A 19 0.14 -5.69 -43.01
C LYS A 19 -0.44 -6.73 -42.06
N MET A 20 0.12 -7.94 -42.09
CA MET A 20 -0.06 -8.94 -41.04
C MET A 20 0.25 -8.26 -39.70
N ARG A 21 -0.77 -8.13 -38.85
CA ARG A 21 -0.60 -7.62 -37.49
C ARG A 21 0.20 -8.65 -36.69
N PRO A 22 1.40 -8.35 -36.16
CA PRO A 22 2.16 -9.29 -35.33
C PRO A 22 1.60 -9.34 -33.90
N GLY A 23 0.28 -9.54 -33.77
CA GLY A 23 -0.45 -9.44 -32.50
C GLY A 23 -0.29 -10.63 -31.56
N TRP A 24 0.06 -11.80 -32.10
CA TRP A 24 0.08 -13.07 -31.35
C TRP A 24 1.50 -13.52 -30.97
N LEU A 25 2.44 -13.47 -31.91
CA LEU A 25 3.84 -13.92 -31.69
C LEU A 25 4.66 -13.02 -30.74
N GLY A 26 4.12 -11.89 -30.29
CA GLY A 26 4.76 -11.04 -29.28
C GLY A 26 4.78 -11.66 -27.87
N TRP A 27 3.85 -12.54 -27.54
CA TRP A 27 3.72 -13.12 -26.19
C TRP A 27 4.90 -14.03 -25.83
N MET A 28 5.38 -14.84 -26.77
CA MET A 28 6.52 -15.76 -26.55
C MET A 28 7.86 -15.02 -26.36
N ARG A 29 7.96 -13.73 -26.74
CA ARG A 29 9.19 -12.93 -26.61
C ARG A 29 9.40 -12.29 -25.23
N GLN A 30 8.50 -12.50 -24.26
CA GLN A 30 8.70 -12.07 -22.87
C GLN A 30 8.69 -13.27 -21.91
N PRO A 31 9.83 -13.96 -21.67
CA PRO A 31 9.91 -15.09 -20.75
C PRO A 31 9.46 -14.72 -19.31
N ARG A 32 9.60 -13.44 -18.93
CA ARG A 32 9.11 -12.91 -17.65
C ARG A 32 7.57 -12.89 -17.54
N ARG A 33 6.81 -12.84 -18.65
CA ARG A 33 5.35 -13.01 -18.65
C ARG A 33 4.96 -14.48 -18.50
N LEU A 34 5.71 -15.37 -19.16
CA LEU A 34 5.53 -16.82 -19.04
C LEU A 34 5.82 -17.29 -17.60
N LEU A 35 6.91 -16.84 -16.98
CA LEU A 35 7.18 -17.13 -15.55
C LEU A 35 6.02 -16.73 -14.64
N ARG A 36 5.45 -15.53 -14.82
CA ARG A 36 4.30 -15.08 -14.03
C ARG A 36 3.06 -15.94 -14.29
N GLY A 37 2.79 -16.32 -15.54
CA GLY A 37 1.71 -17.24 -15.89
C GLY A 37 1.86 -18.61 -15.23
N VAL A 38 3.09 -19.15 -15.18
CA VAL A 38 3.42 -20.39 -14.47
C VAL A 38 3.25 -20.20 -12.96
N ALA A 39 3.73 -19.11 -12.37
CA ALA A 39 3.55 -18.82 -10.94
C ALA A 39 2.07 -18.76 -10.52
N TYR A 40 1.20 -18.17 -11.34
CA TYR A 40 -0.25 -18.14 -11.11
C TYR A 40 -0.94 -19.52 -11.21
N LEU A 41 -0.27 -20.55 -11.73
CA LEU A 41 -0.76 -21.93 -11.77
C LEU A 41 -0.11 -22.81 -10.69
N VAL A 42 1.20 -22.67 -10.48
CA VAL A 42 1.96 -23.42 -9.47
C VAL A 42 1.53 -23.05 -8.06
N VAL A 43 1.38 -21.76 -7.72
CA VAL A 43 1.06 -21.35 -6.34
C VAL A 43 -0.31 -21.86 -5.86
N PRO A 44 -1.41 -21.81 -6.65
CA PRO A 44 -2.67 -22.45 -6.27
C PRO A 44 -2.61 -23.99 -6.26
N GLY A 45 -1.81 -24.60 -7.14
CA GLY A 45 -1.57 -26.05 -7.17
C GLY A 45 -0.89 -26.53 -5.88
N GLU A 46 0.20 -25.88 -5.49
CA GLU A 46 0.90 -26.10 -4.21
C GLU A 46 -0.01 -25.88 -3.00
N LEU A 47 -0.77 -24.78 -2.98
CA LEU A 47 -1.72 -24.52 -1.90
C LEU A 47 -2.79 -25.63 -1.81
N THR A 48 -3.18 -26.22 -2.94
CA THR A 48 -4.10 -27.36 -2.99
C THR A 48 -3.45 -28.65 -2.52
N LEU A 49 -2.22 -28.96 -2.96
CA LEU A 49 -1.46 -30.14 -2.49
C LEU A 49 -1.18 -30.08 -0.98
N LEU A 50 -0.83 -28.89 -0.49
CA LEU A 50 -0.75 -28.58 0.93
C LEU A 50 -2.10 -28.87 1.59
N VAL A 51 -3.20 -28.20 1.20
CA VAL A 51 -4.53 -28.43 1.79
C VAL A 51 -4.97 -29.91 1.77
N CYS A 52 -4.63 -30.67 0.72
CA CYS A 52 -4.84 -32.12 0.70
C CYS A 52 -4.04 -32.86 1.79
N LEU A 53 -2.73 -32.62 1.88
CA LEU A 53 -1.88 -33.16 2.96
C LEU A 53 -2.40 -32.76 4.35
N LEU A 54 -2.79 -31.49 4.52
CA LEU A 54 -3.32 -30.97 5.79
C LEU A 54 -4.68 -31.61 6.15
N ALA A 55 -5.49 -31.99 5.16
CA ALA A 55 -6.74 -32.74 5.33
C ALA A 55 -6.52 -34.26 5.54
N GLY A 56 -5.27 -34.72 5.67
CA GLY A 56 -4.93 -36.13 5.84
C GLY A 56 -5.02 -36.97 4.55
N LEU A 57 -5.36 -36.36 3.42
CA LEU A 57 -5.28 -37.00 2.11
C LEU A 57 -3.81 -37.22 1.75
N ARG A 58 -3.45 -38.42 1.31
CA ARG A 58 -2.10 -38.73 0.82
C ARG A 58 -2.09 -38.68 -0.70
N PRO A 59 -1.83 -37.52 -1.35
CA PRO A 59 -1.60 -37.50 -2.79
C PRO A 59 -0.42 -38.42 -3.14
N PRO A 60 -0.44 -39.11 -4.29
CA PRO A 60 0.59 -40.06 -4.64
C PRO A 60 1.95 -39.35 -4.81
N ALA A 61 3.02 -39.97 -4.30
CA ALA A 61 4.38 -39.42 -4.26
C ALA A 61 4.86 -38.68 -5.55
N PRO A 62 4.64 -39.18 -6.79
CA PRO A 62 5.05 -38.43 -7.99
C PRO A 62 4.36 -37.07 -8.15
N VAL A 63 3.17 -36.86 -7.59
CA VAL A 63 2.47 -35.56 -7.63
C VAL A 63 3.10 -34.57 -6.65
N LEU A 64 3.50 -35.02 -5.46
CA LEU A 64 4.26 -34.20 -4.50
C LEU A 64 5.62 -33.81 -5.07
N ALA A 65 6.38 -34.78 -5.59
CA ALA A 65 7.68 -34.54 -6.21
C ALA A 65 7.58 -33.61 -7.44
N ALA A 66 6.49 -33.70 -8.23
CA ALA A 66 6.25 -32.77 -9.34
C ALA A 66 5.93 -31.35 -8.86
N GLY A 67 5.20 -31.20 -7.74
CA GLY A 67 4.95 -29.91 -7.09
C GLY A 67 6.22 -29.24 -6.57
N GLU A 68 6.96 -29.96 -5.71
CA GLU A 68 8.26 -29.52 -5.18
C GLU A 68 9.24 -29.14 -6.31
N ALA A 69 9.32 -29.96 -7.36
CA ALA A 69 10.14 -29.67 -8.54
C ALA A 69 9.66 -28.41 -9.29
N ALA A 70 8.35 -28.19 -9.44
CA ALA A 70 7.80 -26.99 -10.07
C ALA A 70 8.11 -25.72 -9.26
N VAL A 71 8.03 -25.78 -7.92
CA VAL A 71 8.43 -24.68 -7.03
C VAL A 71 9.93 -24.40 -7.15
N LEU A 72 10.78 -25.42 -7.09
CA LEU A 72 12.23 -25.27 -7.21
C LEU A 72 12.64 -24.74 -8.59
N LEU A 73 12.00 -25.19 -9.67
CA LEU A 73 12.21 -24.67 -11.03
C LEU A 73 11.76 -23.21 -11.16
N LEU A 74 10.64 -22.81 -10.54
CA LEU A 74 10.18 -21.42 -10.53
C LEU A 74 11.15 -20.52 -9.75
N LEU A 75 11.53 -20.90 -8.53
CA LEU A 75 12.45 -20.15 -7.67
C LEU A 75 13.84 -20.02 -8.31
N THR A 76 14.38 -21.09 -8.89
CA THR A 76 15.68 -21.03 -9.59
C THR A 76 15.62 -20.19 -10.86
N ALA A 77 14.50 -20.20 -11.59
CA ALA A 77 14.31 -19.32 -12.74
C ALA A 77 14.21 -17.84 -12.33
N GLU A 78 13.47 -17.50 -11.27
CA GLU A 78 13.41 -16.13 -10.74
C GLU A 78 14.78 -15.66 -10.22
N ALA A 79 15.47 -16.51 -9.45
CA ALA A 79 16.82 -16.23 -8.96
C ALA A 79 17.83 -16.05 -10.11
N ALA A 80 17.73 -16.84 -11.19
CA ALA A 80 18.58 -16.70 -12.37
C ALA A 80 18.30 -15.40 -13.13
N VAL A 81 17.05 -14.93 -13.20
CA VAL A 81 16.71 -13.62 -13.78
C VAL A 81 17.21 -12.48 -12.88
N PHE A 82 17.03 -12.58 -11.56
CA PHE A 82 17.54 -11.61 -10.58
C PHE A 82 19.07 -11.46 -10.66
N LEU A 83 19.80 -12.58 -10.68
CA LEU A 83 21.26 -12.60 -10.79
C LEU A 83 21.77 -12.06 -12.14
N ARG A 84 21.00 -12.23 -13.24
CA ARG A 84 21.31 -11.60 -14.53
C ARG A 84 21.12 -10.07 -14.48
N LEU A 85 20.00 -9.60 -13.95
CA LEU A 85 19.70 -8.16 -13.79
C LEU A 85 20.77 -7.45 -12.93
N TRP A 86 21.16 -8.06 -11.80
CA TRP A 86 22.24 -7.56 -10.96
C TRP A 86 23.60 -7.62 -11.69
N ARG A 87 24.07 -8.82 -12.07
CA ARG A 87 25.47 -9.02 -12.46
C ARG A 87 25.81 -8.67 -13.92
N ARG A 88 24.83 -8.55 -14.81
CA ARG A 88 25.05 -8.24 -16.24
C ARG A 88 24.47 -6.91 -16.70
N GLU A 89 23.40 -6.43 -16.07
CA GLU A 89 22.75 -5.15 -16.43
C GLU A 89 23.08 -4.01 -15.45
N GLY A 90 23.90 -4.28 -14.43
CA GLY A 90 24.37 -3.30 -13.44
C GLY A 90 23.26 -2.67 -12.60
N ARG A 91 22.07 -3.27 -12.59
CA ARG A 91 20.90 -2.75 -11.87
C ARG A 91 21.08 -2.92 -10.37
N THR A 92 20.59 -1.94 -9.61
CA THR A 92 20.53 -2.09 -8.16
C THR A 92 19.56 -3.23 -7.78
N PRO A 93 19.77 -3.94 -6.66
CA PRO A 93 18.85 -4.99 -6.21
C PRO A 93 17.38 -4.55 -6.13
N ARG A 94 17.13 -3.26 -5.82
CA ARG A 94 15.79 -2.69 -5.75
C ARG A 94 15.12 -2.58 -7.12
N GLU A 95 15.87 -2.32 -8.18
CA GLU A 95 15.34 -2.27 -9.55
C GLU A 95 15.07 -3.67 -10.08
N ALA A 96 16.00 -4.62 -9.87
CA ALA A 96 15.80 -6.01 -10.25
C ALA A 96 14.55 -6.64 -9.60
N VAL A 97 14.34 -6.39 -8.31
CA VAL A 97 13.13 -6.83 -7.58
C VAL A 97 11.86 -6.14 -8.12
N ARG A 98 11.91 -4.83 -8.42
CA ARG A 98 10.78 -4.07 -9.01
C ARG A 98 10.36 -4.55 -10.41
N GLU A 99 11.26 -5.19 -11.14
CA GLU A 99 11.03 -5.70 -12.49
C GLU A 99 10.51 -7.14 -12.49
N LEU A 100 10.91 -7.94 -11.49
CA LEU A 100 10.41 -9.30 -11.23
C LEU A 100 9.03 -9.31 -10.56
N VAL A 101 8.90 -8.65 -9.41
CA VAL A 101 7.70 -8.72 -8.56
C VAL A 101 6.74 -7.56 -8.89
N PRO A 102 5.42 -7.80 -8.99
CA PRO A 102 4.45 -6.72 -9.24
C PRO A 102 4.51 -5.60 -8.20
N GLN A 103 4.42 -4.34 -8.64
CA GLN A 103 4.43 -3.17 -7.75
C GLN A 103 3.40 -3.23 -6.61
N PRO A 104 2.16 -3.75 -6.78
CA PRO A 104 1.23 -3.93 -5.67
C PRO A 104 1.76 -4.88 -4.59
N VAL A 105 2.38 -6.01 -4.98
CA VAL A 105 2.95 -7.01 -4.05
C VAL A 105 4.13 -6.41 -3.29
N LEU A 106 5.01 -5.65 -3.95
CA LEU A 106 6.11 -4.96 -3.27
C LEU A 106 5.63 -3.86 -2.32
N ARG A 107 4.52 -3.19 -2.63
CA ARG A 107 3.90 -2.19 -1.75
C ARG A 107 3.22 -2.84 -0.55
N LEU A 108 2.60 -4.00 -0.72
CA LEU A 108 2.00 -4.82 0.33
C LEU A 108 3.06 -5.42 1.25
N ALA A 109 4.05 -6.13 0.72
CA ALA A 109 5.17 -6.66 1.51
C ALA A 109 5.95 -5.53 2.21
N GLY A 110 6.16 -4.40 1.54
CA GLY A 110 6.75 -3.21 2.16
C GLY A 110 5.86 -2.58 3.25
N HIS A 111 4.53 -2.70 3.16
CA HIS A 111 3.59 -2.28 4.20
C HIS A 111 3.66 -3.21 5.40
N GLU A 112 3.70 -4.52 5.18
CA GLU A 112 3.81 -5.54 6.24
C GLU A 112 5.13 -5.41 7.01
N LEU A 113 6.25 -5.26 6.28
CA LEU A 113 7.55 -4.95 6.90
C LEU A 113 7.53 -3.62 7.68
N ARG A 114 6.77 -2.61 7.24
CA ARG A 114 6.59 -1.38 8.02
C ARG A 114 5.69 -1.60 9.24
N LEU A 115 4.71 -2.50 9.18
CA LEU A 115 3.83 -2.86 10.29
C LEU A 115 4.64 -3.54 11.40
N MET A 116 5.33 -4.62 11.05
CA MET A 116 6.21 -5.39 11.93
C MET A 116 7.37 -4.55 12.49
N TRP A 117 7.99 -3.67 11.68
CA TRP A 117 8.99 -2.73 12.22
C TRP A 117 8.40 -1.73 13.22
N SER A 118 7.13 -1.32 13.05
CA SER A 118 6.46 -0.45 14.02
C SER A 118 6.15 -1.18 15.32
N LEU A 119 5.77 -2.46 15.25
CA LEU A 119 5.60 -3.35 16.40
C LEU A 119 6.91 -3.49 17.20
N LEU A 120 8.03 -3.74 16.51
CA LEU A 120 9.37 -3.80 17.12
C LEU A 120 9.78 -2.47 17.77
N LEU A 121 9.54 -1.33 17.11
CA LEU A 121 9.79 -0.02 17.70
C LEU A 121 8.96 0.21 18.96
N TRP A 122 7.66 -0.11 18.91
CA TRP A 122 6.72 0.07 20.03
C TRP A 122 7.10 -0.80 21.23
N ALA A 123 7.44 -2.08 21.00
CA ALA A 123 7.95 -3.00 22.02
C ALA A 123 9.26 -2.48 22.64
N ALA A 124 10.17 -1.95 21.83
CA ALA A 124 11.40 -1.29 22.29
C ALA A 124 11.17 0.11 22.91
N ARG A 125 9.91 0.56 23.06
CA ARG A 125 9.48 1.90 23.51
C ARG A 125 10.06 3.07 22.69
N ARG A 126 10.47 2.80 21.45
CA ARG A 126 10.98 3.78 20.47
C ARG A 126 9.84 4.25 19.55
N ARG A 127 10.01 5.41 18.91
CA ARG A 127 9.10 5.95 17.89
C ARG A 127 9.84 6.14 16.57
N SER A 128 9.12 6.15 15.44
CA SER A 128 9.66 6.60 14.14
C SER A 128 9.82 8.12 14.20
N GLY A 129 11.02 8.54 14.64
CA GLY A 129 11.24 9.83 15.27
C GLY A 129 10.75 11.07 14.49
N PRO A 130 10.32 12.12 15.20
CA PRO A 130 10.24 13.46 14.63
C PRO A 130 11.61 13.97 14.22
N GLY A 131 11.65 14.94 13.29
CA GLY A 131 12.86 15.74 13.05
C GLY A 131 13.21 16.61 14.27
N PRO A 132 14.48 17.06 14.42
CA PRO A 132 14.83 18.06 15.42
C PRO A 132 13.94 19.30 15.29
N GLY A 133 13.31 19.72 16.39
CA GLY A 133 12.37 20.86 16.41
C GLY A 133 10.94 20.57 15.91
N GLU A 134 10.63 19.39 15.35
CA GLU A 134 9.25 19.08 14.97
C GLU A 134 8.36 18.86 16.21
N GLN A 135 7.22 19.56 16.27
CA GLN A 135 6.17 19.30 17.25
C GLN A 135 5.43 17.99 16.90
N VAL A 136 4.96 17.28 17.93
CA VAL A 136 4.43 15.90 17.80
C VAL A 136 2.99 15.83 18.32
N PHE A 137 2.08 15.32 17.49
CA PHE A 137 0.66 15.16 17.84
C PHE A 137 0.22 13.72 17.63
N GLY A 138 -0.31 13.10 18.68
CA GLY A 138 -0.83 11.74 18.63
C GLY A 138 -2.15 11.63 17.86
N HIS A 139 -2.48 10.43 17.41
CA HIS A 139 -3.79 10.03 16.87
C HIS A 139 -4.10 8.56 17.22
N ALA A 140 -3.41 8.00 18.20
CA ALA A 140 -3.36 6.57 18.46
C ALA A 140 -4.11 6.14 19.73
N ARG A 141 -4.45 7.10 20.59
CA ARG A 141 -5.09 6.85 21.89
C ARG A 141 -6.52 6.37 21.71
N ASP A 142 -7.28 7.03 20.85
CA ASP A 142 -8.74 6.85 20.82
C ASP A 142 -9.15 5.56 20.08
N GLN A 143 -8.29 5.04 19.18
CA GLN A 143 -8.40 3.68 18.65
C GLN A 143 -7.79 2.59 19.55
N ALA A 144 -7.13 2.92 20.67
CA ALA A 144 -6.43 1.92 21.49
C ALA A 144 -7.41 0.92 22.10
N GLY A 145 -8.53 1.39 22.68
CA GLY A 145 -9.55 0.52 23.27
C GLY A 145 -10.16 -0.45 22.24
N LEU A 146 -10.45 0.03 21.02
CA LEU A 146 -10.97 -0.78 19.92
C LEU A 146 -9.99 -1.88 19.49
N LEU A 147 -8.71 -1.53 19.29
CA LEU A 147 -7.70 -2.49 18.84
C LEU A 147 -7.28 -3.48 19.94
N LEU A 148 -7.28 -3.06 21.21
CA LEU A 148 -7.09 -3.96 22.35
C LEU A 148 -8.28 -4.91 22.54
N GLY A 149 -9.51 -4.42 22.38
CA GLY A 149 -10.72 -5.25 22.42
C GLY A 149 -10.74 -6.30 21.30
N LEU A 150 -10.42 -5.89 20.06
CA LEU A 150 -10.28 -6.81 18.93
C LEU A 150 -9.17 -7.85 19.18
N GLY A 151 -7.98 -7.42 19.62
CA GLY A 151 -6.88 -8.32 19.95
C GLY A 151 -7.22 -9.33 21.05
N PHE A 152 -7.98 -8.91 22.07
CA PHE A 152 -8.50 -9.80 23.11
C PHE A 152 -9.47 -10.85 22.54
N VAL A 153 -10.42 -10.44 21.69
CA VAL A 153 -11.35 -11.37 21.02
C VAL A 153 -10.59 -12.39 20.16
N CYS A 154 -9.61 -11.97 19.36
CA CYS A 154 -8.78 -12.89 18.57
C CYS A 154 -8.01 -13.89 19.45
N VAL A 155 -7.52 -13.50 20.63
CA VAL A 155 -6.86 -14.43 21.57
C VAL A 155 -7.85 -15.42 22.18
N VAL A 156 -9.07 -14.99 22.53
CA VAL A 156 -10.13 -15.89 23.00
C VAL A 156 -10.54 -16.88 21.90
N GLU A 157 -10.70 -16.40 20.67
CA GLU A 157 -10.94 -17.20 19.48
C GLU A 157 -9.83 -18.25 19.26
N THR A 158 -8.56 -17.85 19.40
CA THR A 158 -7.41 -18.77 19.32
C THR A 158 -7.54 -19.90 20.34
N VAL A 159 -7.93 -19.61 21.58
CA VAL A 159 -8.09 -20.63 22.64
C VAL A 159 -9.26 -21.56 22.35
N VAL A 160 -10.38 -21.03 21.86
CA VAL A 160 -11.57 -21.82 21.47
C VAL A 160 -11.26 -22.73 20.29
N MET A 161 -10.68 -22.20 19.21
CA MET A 161 -10.28 -23.00 18.04
C MET A 161 -9.20 -24.03 18.40
N SER A 162 -8.24 -23.65 19.25
CA SER A 162 -7.23 -24.57 19.77
C SER A 162 -7.82 -25.73 20.61
N TYR A 163 -9.00 -25.54 21.21
CA TYR A 163 -9.74 -26.63 21.86
C TYR A 163 -10.54 -27.48 20.85
N LEU A 164 -11.31 -26.84 19.96
CA LEU A 164 -12.18 -27.53 18.99
C LEU A 164 -11.39 -28.37 17.98
N LEU A 165 -10.23 -27.89 17.55
CA LEU A 165 -9.43 -28.51 16.49
C LEU A 165 -8.44 -29.58 16.98
N ARG A 166 -8.45 -29.93 18.28
CA ARG A 166 -7.58 -30.98 18.87
C ARG A 166 -7.56 -32.32 18.11
N PRO A 167 -8.69 -32.83 17.55
CA PRO A 167 -8.67 -34.08 16.77
C PRO A 167 -7.99 -33.95 15.40
N TRP A 168 -7.78 -32.72 14.93
CA TRP A 168 -7.31 -32.38 13.59
C TRP A 168 -5.99 -31.59 13.69
N PRO A 169 -4.88 -32.22 14.13
CA PRO A 169 -3.66 -31.52 14.56
C PRO A 169 -3.04 -30.60 13.50
N VAL A 170 -3.35 -30.85 12.22
CA VAL A 170 -2.83 -30.06 11.10
C VAL A 170 -3.71 -28.85 10.79
N LEU A 171 -5.05 -29.00 10.88
CA LEU A 171 -5.98 -27.87 10.81
C LEU A 171 -5.81 -26.93 12.02
N HIS A 172 -5.58 -27.52 13.20
CA HIS A 172 -5.16 -26.81 14.42
C HIS A 172 -3.91 -25.95 14.19
N ALA A 173 -2.85 -26.52 13.61
CA ALA A 173 -1.62 -25.78 13.34
C ALA A 173 -1.80 -24.62 12.34
N VAL A 174 -2.64 -24.79 11.30
CA VAL A 174 -2.93 -23.73 10.32
C VAL A 174 -3.76 -22.61 10.94
N VAL A 175 -4.82 -22.94 11.67
CA VAL A 175 -5.67 -21.92 12.34
C VAL A 175 -4.86 -21.17 13.39
N LEU A 176 -4.07 -21.87 14.23
CA LEU A 176 -3.16 -21.25 15.18
C LEU A 176 -2.15 -20.28 14.52
N ALA A 177 -1.63 -20.61 13.34
CA ALA A 177 -0.73 -19.72 12.60
C ALA A 177 -1.45 -18.47 12.05
N LEU A 178 -2.69 -18.62 11.56
CA LEU A 178 -3.54 -17.51 11.11
C LEU A 178 -3.98 -16.62 12.27
N ASP A 179 -4.32 -17.19 13.42
CA ASP A 179 -4.73 -16.48 14.62
C ASP A 179 -3.57 -15.66 15.20
N VAL A 180 -2.38 -16.28 15.36
CA VAL A 180 -1.16 -15.59 15.81
C VAL A 180 -0.77 -14.48 14.85
N TYR A 181 -0.87 -14.70 13.53
CA TYR A 181 -0.66 -13.64 12.54
C TYR A 181 -1.68 -12.51 12.69
N THR A 182 -2.96 -12.82 12.91
CA THR A 182 -4.04 -11.84 13.07
C THR A 182 -3.84 -10.99 14.33
N VAL A 183 -3.46 -11.61 15.45
CA VAL A 183 -3.10 -10.88 16.69
C VAL A 183 -1.89 -9.97 16.46
N LEU A 184 -0.83 -10.47 15.82
CA LEU A 184 0.35 -9.66 15.47
C LEU A 184 0.01 -8.50 14.53
N PHE A 185 -0.91 -8.69 13.59
CA PHE A 185 -1.38 -7.65 12.67
C PHE A 185 -2.21 -6.58 13.39
N VAL A 186 -3.15 -6.95 14.27
CA VAL A 186 -3.98 -6.01 15.05
C VAL A 186 -3.14 -5.19 16.01
N VAL A 187 -2.23 -5.82 16.77
CA VAL A 187 -1.29 -5.10 17.66
C VAL A 187 -0.30 -4.27 16.84
N GLY A 188 0.16 -4.79 15.69
CA GLY A 188 1.00 -4.07 14.73
C GLY A 188 0.36 -2.80 14.17
N LEU A 189 -0.97 -2.81 13.96
CA LEU A 189 -1.73 -1.63 13.52
C LEU A 189 -1.82 -0.56 14.61
N HIS A 190 -2.02 -0.96 15.88
CA HIS A 190 -1.94 -0.02 17.01
C HIS A 190 -0.53 0.57 17.14
N ALA A 191 0.49 -0.29 17.15
CA ALA A 191 1.90 0.10 17.21
C ALA A 191 2.32 1.02 16.04
N ALA A 192 1.78 0.79 14.84
CA ALA A 192 2.00 1.66 13.68
C ALA A 192 1.49 3.08 13.88
N SER A 193 0.28 3.29 14.42
CA SER A 193 -0.17 4.63 14.77
C SER A 193 0.63 5.21 15.96
N ALA A 194 0.83 4.44 17.03
CA ALA A 194 1.50 4.91 18.25
C ALA A 194 2.97 5.31 18.05
N THR A 195 3.65 4.72 17.05
CA THR A 195 5.05 5.05 16.71
C THR A 195 5.20 6.02 15.56
N ARG A 196 4.12 6.38 14.85
CA ARG A 196 4.14 7.28 13.68
C ARG A 196 3.14 8.44 13.84
N PRO A 197 3.25 9.26 14.89
CA PRO A 197 2.37 10.41 15.11
C PRO A 197 2.43 11.42 13.95
N HIS A 198 1.46 12.32 13.89
CA HIS A 198 1.55 13.53 13.07
C HIS A 198 2.72 14.39 13.56
N THR A 199 3.45 15.01 12.65
CA THR A 199 4.53 15.95 13.01
C THR A 199 4.37 17.29 12.31
N LEU A 200 4.72 18.38 13.00
CA LEU A 200 4.65 19.75 12.51
C LEU A 200 6.04 20.37 12.56
N SER A 201 6.60 20.63 11.38
CA SER A 201 7.81 21.44 11.17
C SER A 201 7.42 22.89 10.88
N GLU A 202 8.38 23.81 10.93
CA GLU A 202 8.20 25.26 10.70
C GLU A 202 7.52 25.60 9.38
N HIS A 203 7.61 24.73 8.37
CA HIS A 203 7.06 24.94 7.03
C HIS A 203 6.16 23.80 6.54
N THR A 204 5.98 22.71 7.30
CA THR A 204 5.26 21.52 6.82
C THR A 204 4.51 20.80 7.94
N LEU A 205 3.22 20.60 7.72
CA LEU A 205 2.38 19.67 8.49
C LEU A 205 2.45 18.28 7.83
N ARG A 206 2.82 17.26 8.61
CA ARG A 206 2.96 15.87 8.15
C ARG A 206 1.96 14.96 8.84
N LEU A 207 0.86 14.68 8.14
CA LEU A 207 -0.23 13.82 8.61
C LEU A 207 0.03 12.36 8.22
N ARG A 208 -0.10 11.44 9.17
CA ARG A 208 0.22 10.02 8.99
C ARG A 208 -0.94 9.16 9.48
N ARG A 209 -1.27 8.07 8.76
CA ARG A 209 -2.25 7.07 9.21
C ARG A 209 -1.60 5.69 9.19
N ALA A 210 -1.11 5.28 10.36
CA ALA A 210 -0.35 4.04 10.58
C ALA A 210 0.74 3.85 9.50
N THR A 211 0.65 2.78 8.71
CA THR A 211 1.55 2.45 7.58
C THR A 211 0.88 2.59 6.21
N HIS A 212 -0.32 3.19 6.15
CA HIS A 212 -1.14 3.33 4.94
C HIS A 212 -0.99 4.67 4.23
N VAL A 213 -0.87 5.78 4.98
CA VAL A 213 -0.77 7.15 4.43
C VAL A 213 0.32 7.94 5.17
N ASP A 214 1.13 8.70 4.41
CA ASP A 214 2.14 9.65 4.89
C ASP A 214 2.10 10.90 4.00
N LEU A 215 1.23 11.86 4.35
CA LEU A 215 0.99 13.08 3.59
C LEU A 215 1.82 14.23 4.16
N ARG A 216 2.46 15.03 3.29
CA ARG A 216 3.16 16.27 3.66
C ARG A 216 2.44 17.45 3.02
N ILE A 217 2.01 18.39 3.84
CA ILE A 217 1.29 19.59 3.44
C ILE A 217 2.18 20.80 3.79
N PRO A 218 2.71 21.54 2.80
CA PRO A 218 3.34 22.84 3.04
C PRO A 218 2.36 23.79 3.73
N LEU A 219 2.78 24.49 4.78
CA LEU A 219 1.87 25.34 5.56
C LEU A 219 1.30 26.52 4.76
N GLU A 220 2.07 27.01 3.78
CA GLU A 220 1.69 27.96 2.73
C GLU A 220 0.48 27.49 1.88
N ARG A 221 0.28 26.17 1.73
CA ARG A 221 -0.83 25.59 0.96
C ARG A 221 -2.09 25.37 1.80
N ILE A 222 -2.04 25.53 3.12
CA ILE A 222 -3.24 25.49 3.95
C ILE A 222 -3.94 26.85 3.80
N ALA A 223 -5.17 26.85 3.27
CA ALA A 223 -6.02 28.03 3.19
C ALA A 223 -6.76 28.26 4.52
N SER A 224 -7.40 27.21 5.04
CA SER A 224 -8.08 27.22 6.34
C SER A 224 -7.86 25.91 7.11
N ALA A 225 -8.05 25.98 8.42
CA ALA A 225 -8.04 24.85 9.33
C ALA A 225 -9.16 25.07 10.35
N SER A 226 -10.00 24.06 10.57
CA SER A 226 -11.12 24.10 11.53
C SER A 226 -11.11 22.88 12.44
N TYR A 227 -11.67 23.05 13.65
CA TYR A 227 -12.06 21.95 14.52
C TYR A 227 -13.49 21.55 14.17
N GLU A 228 -13.67 20.30 13.76
CA GLU A 228 -14.92 19.79 13.21
C GLU A 228 -14.95 18.28 13.47
N LEU A 229 -15.93 17.81 14.26
CA LEU A 229 -16.05 16.40 14.63
C LEU A 229 -17.01 15.70 13.66
N LEU A 230 -16.47 14.92 12.73
CA LEU A 230 -17.21 14.26 11.66
C LEU A 230 -17.06 12.75 11.74
N SER A 231 -18.11 12.02 11.33
CA SER A 231 -18.07 10.57 11.18
C SER A 231 -17.66 10.21 9.76
N ALA A 232 -16.58 9.47 9.57
CA ALA A 232 -16.05 9.09 8.25
C ALA A 232 -16.79 7.91 7.61
N HIS A 233 -18.12 7.85 7.80
CA HIS A 233 -19.04 6.94 7.11
C HIS A 233 -19.67 7.59 5.87
N ASP A 234 -19.64 8.92 5.77
CA ASP A 234 -20.02 9.63 4.55
C ASP A 234 -19.06 9.25 3.40
N GLY A 235 -19.59 9.26 2.17
CA GLY A 235 -18.95 8.64 1.01
C GLY A 235 -17.60 9.25 0.62
N LYS A 236 -16.86 8.56 -0.26
CA LYS A 236 -15.58 9.03 -0.80
C LYS A 236 -15.77 10.23 -1.74
N GLU A 237 -15.95 11.41 -1.17
CA GLU A 237 -15.98 12.68 -1.89
C GLU A 237 -14.70 12.86 -2.75
N ASP A 238 -14.83 13.47 -3.92
CA ASP A 238 -13.69 13.75 -4.79
C ASP A 238 -12.91 14.99 -4.36
N GLY A 239 -11.58 14.89 -4.44
CA GLY A 239 -10.67 15.89 -3.86
C GLY A 239 -10.53 15.83 -2.33
N VAL A 240 -11.27 14.97 -1.62
CA VAL A 240 -11.16 14.84 -0.15
C VAL A 240 -10.25 13.67 0.26
N LEU A 241 -9.62 13.77 1.43
CA LEU A 241 -8.87 12.67 2.06
C LEU A 241 -9.16 12.61 3.56
N ASP A 242 -9.92 11.60 3.95
CA ASP A 242 -10.25 11.33 5.35
C ASP A 242 -9.22 10.38 5.97
N LEU A 243 -8.67 10.78 7.11
CA LEU A 243 -7.73 10.01 7.92
C LEU A 243 -8.36 9.65 9.29
N PRO A 244 -9.45 8.86 9.33
CA PRO A 244 -10.19 8.62 10.55
C PRO A 244 -9.53 7.63 11.52
N VAL A 245 -9.86 7.82 12.79
CA VAL A 245 -9.50 6.99 13.94
C VAL A 245 -10.82 6.71 14.68
N GLY A 246 -11.14 5.46 14.99
CA GLY A 246 -12.45 5.12 15.58
C GLY A 246 -13.66 5.48 14.67
N SER A 247 -13.46 5.56 13.36
CA SER A 247 -14.41 6.11 12.36
C SER A 247 -14.74 7.61 12.51
N GLN A 248 -13.92 8.37 13.24
CA GLN A 248 -14.09 9.82 13.41
C GLN A 248 -12.89 10.61 12.87
N THR A 249 -13.13 11.85 12.47
CA THR A 249 -12.13 12.90 12.23
C THR A 249 -12.50 14.14 13.05
N SER A 250 -11.50 14.89 13.51
CA SER A 250 -11.65 16.00 14.47
C SER A 250 -11.16 17.35 13.95
N LEU A 251 -10.51 17.36 12.78
CA LEU A 251 -9.93 18.53 12.12
C LEU A 251 -10.19 18.45 10.62
N THR A 252 -10.55 19.58 10.01
CA THR A 252 -10.66 19.75 8.56
C THR A 252 -9.64 20.81 8.11
N PHE A 253 -8.81 20.46 7.13
CA PHE A 253 -7.86 21.36 6.47
C PHE A 253 -8.24 21.55 5.01
N THR A 254 -8.54 22.79 4.60
CA THR A 254 -8.78 23.14 3.20
C THR A 254 -7.52 23.74 2.60
N LEU A 255 -7.14 23.28 1.41
CA LEU A 255 -5.89 23.63 0.74
C LEU A 255 -6.12 24.58 -0.44
N SER A 256 -5.28 25.60 -0.57
CA SER A 256 -5.29 26.54 -1.70
C SER A 256 -4.81 25.88 -3.01
N GLU A 257 -3.78 25.04 -2.90
CA GLU A 257 -3.29 24.18 -3.99
C GLU A 257 -3.45 22.71 -3.61
N PRO A 258 -3.92 21.84 -4.51
CA PRO A 258 -4.08 20.42 -4.20
C PRO A 258 -2.73 19.71 -4.06
N VAL A 259 -2.62 18.93 -2.98
CA VAL A 259 -1.45 18.08 -2.69
C VAL A 259 -1.70 16.66 -3.21
N GLU A 260 -0.66 15.99 -3.69
CA GLU A 260 -0.75 14.58 -4.09
C GLU A 260 -0.66 13.64 -2.89
N SER A 261 -1.69 12.82 -2.69
CA SER A 261 -1.70 11.70 -1.76
C SER A 261 -1.43 10.39 -2.51
N VAL A 262 -0.52 9.57 -2.00
CA VAL A 262 -0.18 8.26 -2.56
C VAL A 262 -0.85 7.17 -1.73
N GLY A 263 -1.84 6.49 -2.32
CA GLY A 263 -2.51 5.36 -1.68
C GLY A 263 -1.61 4.14 -1.53
N LEU A 264 -2.01 3.20 -0.66
CA LEU A 264 -1.26 1.99 -0.31
C LEU A 264 -0.70 1.24 -1.54
N LEU A 265 -1.55 0.97 -2.52
CA LEU A 265 -1.20 0.25 -3.76
C LEU A 265 -0.51 1.12 -4.83
N GLY A 266 -0.34 2.41 -4.58
CA GLY A 266 0.45 3.33 -5.42
C GLY A 266 -0.33 4.21 -6.39
N GLY A 267 -1.67 4.15 -6.41
CA GLY A 267 -2.48 5.15 -7.07
C GLY A 267 -2.33 6.51 -6.39
N THR A 268 -2.20 7.58 -7.18
CA THR A 268 -2.16 8.97 -6.72
C THR A 268 -3.56 9.58 -6.75
N ARG A 269 -3.88 10.44 -5.77
CA ARG A 269 -5.08 11.32 -5.78
C ARG A 269 -4.62 12.74 -5.50
N ARG A 270 -5.12 13.72 -6.25
CA ARG A 270 -5.00 15.14 -5.90
C ARG A 270 -6.06 15.47 -4.85
N VAL A 271 -5.64 16.14 -3.79
CA VAL A 271 -6.47 16.38 -2.59
C VAL A 271 -6.50 17.87 -2.28
N HIS A 272 -7.70 18.43 -2.18
CA HIS A 272 -8.00 19.81 -1.80
C HIS A 272 -8.45 19.93 -0.34
N THR A 273 -9.07 18.89 0.24
CA THR A 273 -9.52 18.89 1.64
C THR A 273 -8.99 17.66 2.36
N VAL A 274 -8.37 17.84 3.52
CA VAL A 274 -7.87 16.73 4.36
C VAL A 274 -8.60 16.78 5.70
N ARG A 275 -9.39 15.74 5.98
CA ARG A 275 -9.98 15.53 7.31
C ARG A 275 -9.11 14.56 8.09
N CYS A 276 -8.77 14.83 9.35
CA CYS A 276 -7.98 13.90 10.17
C CYS A 276 -8.38 13.90 11.64
N HIS A 277 -8.05 12.81 12.34
CA HIS A 277 -8.13 12.76 13.80
C HIS A 277 -6.80 13.10 14.46
N ALA A 278 -6.85 13.69 15.66
CA ALA A 278 -5.71 13.82 16.56
C ALA A 278 -6.16 13.74 18.02
N ASP A 279 -5.37 13.05 18.86
CA ASP A 279 -5.64 12.80 20.29
C ASP A 279 -5.75 14.13 21.09
N ASP A 280 -5.16 15.22 20.58
CA ASP A 280 -5.50 16.60 20.95
C ASP A 280 -5.58 17.49 19.69
N ALA A 281 -6.78 17.50 19.11
CA ALA A 281 -7.13 18.31 17.95
C ALA A 281 -6.97 19.83 18.21
N ARG A 282 -7.23 20.31 19.43
CA ARG A 282 -7.21 21.76 19.73
C ARG A 282 -5.78 22.28 19.79
N SER A 283 -4.86 21.56 20.43
CA SER A 283 -3.44 21.92 20.44
C SER A 283 -2.81 21.84 19.05
N LEU A 284 -3.18 20.84 18.24
CA LEU A 284 -2.72 20.77 16.84
C LEU A 284 -3.23 21.95 16.01
N LEU A 285 -4.51 22.32 16.12
CA LEU A 285 -5.08 23.48 15.42
C LEU A 285 -4.43 24.80 15.83
N GLN A 286 -4.16 24.99 17.14
CA GLN A 286 -3.45 26.17 17.65
C GLN A 286 -2.01 26.22 17.14
N ALA A 287 -1.30 25.08 17.13
CA ALA A 287 0.07 25.01 16.66
C ALA A 287 0.19 25.29 15.15
N VAL A 288 -0.71 24.73 14.33
CA VAL A 288 -0.77 25.01 12.89
C VAL A 288 -1.14 26.47 12.62
N THR A 289 -2.10 27.03 13.35
CA THR A 289 -2.47 28.45 13.23
C THR A 289 -1.30 29.36 13.56
N ARG A 290 -0.62 29.12 14.70
CA ARG A 290 0.57 29.88 15.11
C ARG A 290 1.68 29.79 14.08
N ALA A 291 1.98 28.58 13.59
CA ALA A 291 3.02 28.36 12.58
C ALA A 291 2.70 29.10 11.27
N ARG A 292 1.45 29.03 10.78
CA ARG A 292 0.98 29.79 9.60
C ARG A 292 1.12 31.30 9.78
N SER A 293 0.77 31.84 10.95
CA SER A 293 0.94 33.27 11.24
C SER A 293 2.41 33.72 11.34
N SER A 294 3.37 32.80 11.49
CA SER A 294 4.81 33.08 11.45
C SER A 294 5.47 32.88 10.08
N LEU A 295 4.74 32.40 9.06
CA LEU A 295 5.29 32.41 7.69
C LEU A 295 5.39 33.84 7.16
N PRO A 296 6.44 34.18 6.39
CA PRO A 296 6.46 35.41 5.60
C PRO A 296 5.25 35.49 4.67
N PRO A 297 4.68 36.69 4.41
CA PRO A 297 3.63 36.83 3.42
C PRO A 297 4.11 36.35 2.04
N PRO A 298 3.22 35.74 1.22
CA PRO A 298 3.60 35.17 -0.07
C PRO A 298 4.22 36.25 -0.97
N ARG A 299 5.40 35.94 -1.54
CA ARG A 299 6.21 36.89 -2.29
C ARG A 299 5.64 37.19 -3.69
N GLY A 300 4.64 38.07 -3.73
CA GLY A 300 4.25 38.84 -4.90
C GLY A 300 3.38 38.10 -5.92
N GLY A 301 2.07 38.39 -5.90
CA GLY A 301 1.38 38.68 -7.15
C GLY A 301 1.70 40.13 -7.56
N PRO A 302 1.77 40.45 -8.87
CA PRO A 302 1.90 41.85 -9.30
C PRO A 302 0.65 42.64 -8.90
N PRO A 303 0.77 43.93 -8.56
CA PRO A 303 -0.39 44.79 -8.38
C PRO A 303 -1.14 44.95 -9.71
N SER A 304 -2.47 44.80 -9.65
CA SER A 304 -3.42 45.06 -10.73
C SER A 304 -3.93 46.50 -10.69
#